data_AF-A0A352PNB0-F1
#
_entry.id   AF-A0A352PNB0-F1
#
_cell.length_a   1.000
_cell.length_b   1.000
_cell.length_c   1.000
_cell.angle_alpha   90.00
_cell.angle_beta   90.00
_cell.angle_gamma   90.00
#
_symmetry.space_group_name_H-M   'P 1'
#
loop_
_entity.id
_entity.type
_entity.pdbx_description
1 polymer ?
#
loop_
_entity_poly.entity_id
_entity_poly.type
_entity_poly.pdbx_seq_one_letter_code
_entity_poly.pdbx_strand_id
1 'polypeptide(L)'
;MEVKYCPYCGTKLEEDASLCSHCGAEINFVDSGAIDNDNYAELKILHEGTKVGKITFIATIICTILTFFLPIFFLNAKINNMAVYIFVQLVIYEAMIGNGIAVAYSIFNNRRCKKHGYNNIGYFKASLWIALFGLAFGLTFVISLLVKSLVPSANPSTTPTNVGNLINFLISYLNY
;
A
#
# COMPACT_ATOMS: atom_id res chain seq x y z
N MET A 1 3.36 -12.11 -45.61
CA MET A 1 2.08 -12.14 -44.89
C MET A 1 2.41 -12.34 -43.43
N GLU A 2 2.30 -11.27 -42.65
CA GLU A 2 2.53 -11.31 -41.21
C GLU A 2 1.23 -11.78 -40.56
N VAL A 3 1.28 -12.93 -39.90
CA VAL A 3 0.08 -13.51 -39.28
C VAL A 3 -0.22 -12.78 -37.98
N LYS A 4 -1.34 -12.04 -37.94
CA LYS A 4 -1.79 -11.31 -36.75
C LYS A 4 -2.60 -12.23 -35.82
N TYR A 5 -2.46 -12.04 -34.52
CA TYR A 5 -3.21 -12.78 -33.49
C TYR A 5 -3.99 -11.81 -32.59
N CYS A 6 -5.16 -12.22 -32.14
CA CYS A 6 -5.97 -11.43 -31.21
C CYS A 6 -5.25 -11.29 -29.86
N PRO A 7 -5.01 -10.07 -29.35
CA PRO A 7 -4.34 -9.87 -28.07
C PRO A 7 -5.20 -10.28 -26.86
N TYR A 8 -6.50 -10.45 -27.05
CA TYR A 8 -7.45 -10.80 -25.99
C TYR A 8 -7.67 -12.31 -25.86
N CYS A 9 -7.72 -13.06 -26.96
CA CYS A 9 -8.03 -14.49 -26.94
C CYS A 9 -7.00 -15.40 -27.65
N GLY A 10 -5.99 -14.82 -28.33
CA GLY A 10 -4.96 -15.58 -29.03
C GLY A 10 -5.40 -16.23 -30.34
N THR A 11 -6.65 -16.03 -30.79
CA THR A 11 -7.12 -16.56 -32.08
C THR A 11 -6.44 -15.85 -33.25
N LYS A 12 -6.09 -16.59 -34.30
CA LYS A 12 -5.54 -16.04 -35.54
C LYS A 12 -6.55 -15.09 -36.18
N LEU A 13 -6.11 -13.88 -36.51
CA LEU A 13 -6.91 -12.87 -37.17
C LEU A 13 -6.64 -12.89 -38.67
N GLU A 14 -7.65 -12.51 -39.45
CA GLU A 14 -7.47 -12.16 -40.85
C GLU A 14 -6.70 -10.84 -40.97
N GLU A 15 -6.00 -10.60 -42.09
CA GLU A 15 -5.01 -9.51 -42.23
C GLU A 15 -5.58 -8.11 -41.89
N ASP A 16 -6.90 -7.93 -42.09
CA ASP A 16 -7.64 -6.67 -41.90
C ASP A 16 -8.84 -6.78 -40.94
N ALA A 17 -8.87 -7.80 -40.05
CA ALA A 17 -9.99 -7.98 -39.13
C ALA A 17 -10.03 -6.86 -38.06
N SER A 18 -11.04 -5.97 -38.15
CA SER A 18 -11.34 -4.94 -37.13
C SER A 18 -12.10 -5.50 -35.92
N LEU A 19 -12.57 -6.74 -35.98
CA LEU A 19 -13.27 -7.40 -34.88
C LEU A 19 -12.91 -8.89 -34.86
N CYS A 20 -12.66 -9.42 -33.67
CA CYS A 20 -12.35 -10.83 -33.53
C CYS A 20 -13.62 -11.68 -33.67
N SER A 21 -13.63 -12.57 -34.67
CA SER A 21 -14.73 -13.51 -34.91
C SER A 21 -14.95 -14.51 -33.77
N HIS A 22 -13.95 -14.73 -32.90
CA HIS A 22 -14.03 -15.69 -31.81
C HIS A 22 -14.49 -15.08 -30.49
N CYS A 23 -13.95 -13.93 -30.08
CA CYS A 23 -14.29 -13.31 -28.79
C CYS A 23 -15.16 -12.05 -28.90
N GLY A 24 -15.40 -11.53 -30.11
CA GLY A 24 -16.18 -10.33 -30.33
C GLY A 24 -15.49 -9.01 -29.94
N ALA A 25 -14.22 -9.06 -29.50
CA ALA A 25 -13.47 -7.86 -29.17
C ALA A 25 -13.10 -7.07 -30.44
N GLU A 26 -13.33 -5.76 -30.40
CA GLU A 26 -12.93 -4.83 -31.45
C GLU A 26 -11.39 -4.69 -31.44
N ILE A 27 -10.77 -4.92 -32.59
CA ILE A 27 -9.33 -4.91 -32.79
C ILE A 27 -8.96 -3.62 -33.52
N ASN A 28 -8.57 -2.60 -32.76
CA ASN A 28 -7.97 -1.40 -33.31
C ASN A 28 -6.45 -1.61 -33.38
N PHE A 29 -5.98 -2.19 -34.50
CA PHE A 29 -4.55 -2.13 -34.83
C PHE A 29 -4.24 -0.70 -35.23
N VAL A 30 -3.72 0.08 -34.28
CA VAL A 30 -3.14 1.37 -34.61
C VAL A 30 -1.83 1.06 -35.32
N ASP A 31 -1.76 1.32 -36.62
CA ASP A 31 -0.51 1.23 -37.38
C ASP A 31 0.55 2.01 -36.61
N SER A 32 1.59 1.31 -36.17
CA SER A 32 2.66 1.85 -35.33
C SER A 32 3.43 3.00 -36.00
N GLY A 33 3.13 3.33 -37.25
CA GLY A 33 3.66 4.48 -37.99
C GLY A 33 2.87 5.79 -37.83
N ALA A 34 1.66 5.77 -37.24
CA ALA A 34 0.77 6.94 -37.15
C ALA A 34 0.40 7.36 -35.71
N ILE A 35 0.99 6.73 -34.70
CA ILE A 35 0.93 7.26 -33.33
C ILE A 35 2.00 8.35 -33.27
N ASP A 36 1.60 9.61 -33.08
CA ASP A 36 2.56 10.64 -32.72
C ASP A 36 3.36 10.18 -31.48
N ASN A 37 4.64 10.50 -31.44
CA ASN A 37 5.53 10.05 -30.36
C ASN A 37 4.98 10.46 -28.97
N ASP A 38 4.24 11.56 -28.98
CA ASP A 38 3.59 12.22 -27.87
C ASP A 38 2.53 11.30 -27.21
N ASN A 39 1.60 10.71 -27.98
CA ASN A 39 0.58 9.79 -27.48
C ASN A 39 1.17 8.46 -26.99
N TYR A 40 2.23 7.95 -27.64
CA TYR A 40 2.88 6.71 -27.20
C TYR A 40 3.62 6.90 -25.86
N ALA A 41 4.34 8.02 -25.71
CA ALA A 41 5.01 8.37 -24.46
C ALA A 41 3.99 8.54 -23.31
N GLU A 42 2.87 9.16 -23.61
CA GLU A 42 1.74 9.35 -22.71
C GLU A 42 1.09 8.03 -22.26
N LEU A 43 0.76 7.14 -23.20
CA LEU A 43 0.20 5.82 -22.89
C LEU A 43 1.14 4.98 -22.02
N LYS A 44 2.45 5.06 -22.30
CA LYS A 44 3.48 4.35 -21.54
C LYS A 44 3.55 4.85 -20.09
N ILE A 45 3.52 6.17 -19.88
CA ILE A 45 3.49 6.78 -18.54
C ILE A 45 2.26 6.34 -17.77
N LEU A 46 1.09 6.27 -18.41
CA LEU A 46 -0.16 5.84 -17.79
C LEU A 46 -0.13 4.36 -17.40
N HIS A 47 0.39 3.49 -18.28
CA HIS A 47 0.49 2.06 -18.01
C HIS A 47 1.48 1.77 -16.88
N GLU A 48 2.66 2.41 -16.90
CA GLU A 48 3.66 2.31 -15.84
C GLU A 48 3.10 2.81 -14.50
N GLY A 49 2.42 3.97 -14.51
CA GLY A 49 1.77 4.53 -13.32
C GLY A 49 0.70 3.62 -12.72
N THR A 50 -0.12 2.98 -13.57
CA THR A 50 -1.17 2.05 -13.13
C THR A 50 -0.58 0.76 -12.56
N LYS A 51 0.45 0.20 -13.19
CA LYS A 51 1.16 -1.01 -12.72
C LYS A 51 1.80 -0.75 -11.36
N VAL A 52 2.50 0.37 -11.23
CA VAL A 52 3.12 0.80 -9.97
C VAL A 52 2.05 1.00 -8.90
N GLY A 53 0.95 1.70 -9.20
CA GLY A 53 -0.13 1.94 -8.25
C GLY A 53 -0.80 0.66 -7.75
N LYS A 54 -0.93 -0.36 -8.60
CA LYS A 54 -1.44 -1.67 -8.21
C LYS A 54 -0.47 -2.42 -7.30
N ILE A 55 0.82 -2.38 -7.61
CA ILE A 55 1.86 -3.04 -6.78
C ILE A 55 1.93 -2.39 -5.40
N THR A 56 1.96 -1.05 -5.32
CA THR A 56 1.99 -0.35 -4.04
C THR A 56 0.74 -0.64 -3.21
N PHE A 57 -0.44 -0.67 -3.84
CA PHE A 57 -1.68 -1.03 -3.15
C PHE A 57 -1.64 -2.44 -2.53
N ILE A 58 -1.19 -3.44 -3.29
CA ILE A 58 -1.07 -4.82 -2.80
C ILE A 58 -0.03 -4.90 -1.68
N ALA A 59 1.13 -4.26 -1.85
CA ALA A 59 2.18 -4.23 -0.84
C ALA A 59 1.71 -3.62 0.48
N THR A 60 0.98 -2.50 0.43
CA THR A 60 0.42 -1.86 1.64
C THR A 60 -0.56 -2.79 2.35
N ILE A 61 -1.46 -3.48 1.63
CA ILE A 61 -2.39 -4.44 2.26
C ILE A 61 -1.64 -5.54 3.00
N ILE A 62 -0.64 -6.15 2.36
CA ILE A 62 0.15 -7.23 2.96
C ILE A 62 0.88 -6.71 4.21
N CYS A 63 1.54 -5.55 4.12
CA CYS A 63 2.21 -4.94 5.26
C CYS A 63 1.25 -4.65 6.40
N THR A 64 0.07 -4.09 6.12
CA THR A 64 -0.94 -3.78 7.14
C THR A 64 -1.44 -5.06 7.84
N ILE A 65 -1.70 -6.13 7.09
CA ILE A 65 -2.08 -7.43 7.65
C ILE A 65 -0.96 -7.95 8.56
N LEU A 66 0.29 -7.95 8.09
CA LEU A 66 1.44 -8.39 8.90
C LEU A 66 1.55 -7.57 10.19
N THR A 67 1.45 -6.24 10.11
CA THR A 67 1.51 -5.37 11.30
C THR A 67 0.34 -5.57 12.26
N PHE A 68 -0.82 -6.02 11.78
CA PHE A 68 -1.99 -6.26 12.63
C PHE A 68 -1.92 -7.63 13.31
N PHE A 69 -1.59 -8.68 12.55
CA PHE A 69 -1.66 -10.06 13.05
C PHE A 69 -0.41 -10.51 13.81
N LEU A 70 0.80 -10.04 13.47
CA LEU A 70 2.01 -10.42 14.22
C LEU A 70 1.87 -10.09 15.71
N PRO A 71 1.55 -8.85 16.12
CA PRO A 71 1.47 -8.50 17.54
C PRO A 71 0.44 -9.34 18.29
N ILE A 72 -0.73 -9.58 17.69
CA ILE A 72 -1.80 -10.39 18.29
C ILE A 72 -1.33 -11.82 18.53
N PHE A 73 -0.63 -12.42 17.57
CA PHE A 73 -0.07 -13.76 17.71
C PHE A 73 0.93 -13.83 18.88
N PHE A 74 1.84 -12.85 18.98
CA PHE A 74 2.83 -12.81 20.06
C PHE A 74 2.23 -12.54 21.44
N LEU A 75 1.23 -11.66 21.53
CA LEU A 75 0.49 -11.41 22.77
C LEU A 75 -0.22 -12.68 23.27
N ASN A 76 -0.79 -13.48 22.36
CA ASN A 76 -1.48 -14.71 22.71
C ASN A 76 -0.54 -15.89 23.02
N ALA A 77 0.67 -15.90 22.45
CA ALA A 77 1.62 -17.00 22.63
C ALA A 77 2.23 -17.08 24.05
N LYS A 78 1.88 -16.17 24.98
CA LYS A 78 2.47 -16.06 26.33
C LYS A 78 4.01 -16.04 26.34
N ILE A 79 4.61 -15.59 25.23
CA ILE A 79 6.06 -15.46 25.12
C ILE A 79 6.44 -14.24 25.97
N ASN A 80 7.13 -14.47 27.08
CA ASN A 80 7.63 -13.44 27.99
C ASN A 80 9.07 -13.02 27.67
N ASN A 81 9.55 -13.32 26.47
CA ASN A 81 10.91 -13.00 26.04
C ASN A 81 10.98 -11.58 25.46
N MET A 82 11.66 -10.67 26.16
CA MET A 82 11.85 -9.28 25.73
C MET A 82 12.53 -9.16 24.36
N ALA A 83 13.46 -10.06 24.01
CA ALA A 83 14.13 -10.03 22.71
C ALA A 83 13.14 -10.25 21.55
N VAL A 84 12.11 -11.08 21.76
CA VAL A 84 11.07 -11.34 20.78
C VAL A 84 10.21 -10.09 20.55
N TYR A 85 9.84 -9.37 21.62
CA TYR A 85 9.11 -8.10 21.49
C TYR A 85 9.91 -7.06 20.70
N ILE A 86 11.21 -6.92 20.99
CA ILE A 86 12.09 -5.99 20.26
C ILE A 86 12.17 -6.35 18.78
N PHE A 87 12.34 -7.64 18.46
CA PHE A 87 12.40 -8.10 17.07
C PHE A 87 11.11 -7.83 16.31
N VAL A 88 9.96 -8.18 16.89
CA VAL A 88 8.64 -7.91 16.29
C VAL A 88 8.45 -6.42 16.06
N GLN A 89 8.90 -5.59 16.99
CA GLN A 89 8.82 -4.14 16.85
C GLN A 89 9.69 -3.60 15.72
N LEU A 90 10.91 -4.11 15.55
CA LEU A 90 11.76 -3.76 14.41
C LEU A 90 11.07 -4.10 13.09
N VAL A 91 10.44 -5.27 12.99
CA VAL A 91 9.68 -5.68 11.80
C VAL A 91 8.51 -4.72 11.53
N ILE A 92 7.79 -4.28 12.56
CA ILE A 92 6.71 -3.30 12.41
C ILE A 92 7.25 -1.95 11.94
N TYR A 93 8.37 -1.48 12.50
CA TYR A 93 8.98 -0.22 12.09
C TYR A 93 9.43 -0.23 10.62
N GLU A 94 10.09 -1.29 10.18
CA GLU A 94 10.46 -1.47 8.76
C GLU A 94 9.23 -1.45 7.86
N ALA A 95 8.13 -2.10 8.27
CA ALA A 95 6.88 -2.06 7.54
C ALA A 95 6.25 -0.65 7.49
N MET A 96 6.35 0.13 8.57
CA MET A 96 5.88 1.52 8.61
C MET A 96 6.70 2.43 7.69
N ILE A 97 8.03 2.27 7.68
CA ILE A 97 8.93 3.01 6.79
C ILE A 97 8.59 2.67 5.34
N GLY A 98 8.44 1.38 5.02
CA GLY A 98 8.03 0.92 3.69
C GLY A 98 6.69 1.52 3.23
N ASN A 99 5.70 1.58 4.13
CA ASN A 99 4.41 2.24 3.85
C ASN A 99 4.59 3.73 3.59
N GLY A 100 5.43 4.43 4.36
CA GLY A 100 5.72 5.85 4.16
C GLY A 100 6.36 6.14 2.80
N ILE A 101 7.35 5.32 2.40
CA ILE A 101 8.01 5.41 1.10
C ILE A 101 7.00 5.13 -0.02
N ALA A 102 6.16 4.09 0.12
CA ALA A 102 5.13 3.76 -0.86
C ALA A 102 4.14 4.93 -1.04
N VAL A 103 3.70 5.56 0.06
CA VAL A 103 2.84 6.75 0.00
C VAL A 103 3.53 7.91 -0.70
N ALA A 104 4.78 8.22 -0.36
CA ALA A 104 5.52 9.32 -0.97
C ALA A 104 5.70 9.10 -2.48
N TYR A 105 6.08 7.89 -2.88
CA TYR A 105 6.25 7.49 -4.28
C TYR A 105 4.93 7.59 -5.05
N SER A 106 3.85 7.12 -4.42
CA SER A 106 2.50 7.19 -4.96
C SER A 106 2.07 8.67 -5.16
N ILE A 107 2.34 9.57 -4.19
CA ILE A 107 2.01 11.01 -4.27
C ILE A 107 2.78 11.65 -5.43
N PHE A 108 4.07 11.33 -5.54
CA PHE A 108 4.94 11.83 -6.59
C PHE A 108 4.42 11.45 -7.98
N ASN A 109 4.07 10.18 -8.19
CA ASN A 109 3.53 9.71 -9.45
C ASN A 109 2.15 10.30 -9.76
N ASN A 110 1.27 10.44 -8.77
CA ASN A 110 -0.03 11.10 -8.97
C ASN A 110 0.15 12.58 -9.37
N ARG A 111 1.10 13.30 -8.76
CA ARG A 111 1.45 14.67 -9.16
C ARG A 111 1.96 14.72 -10.60
N ARG A 112 2.79 13.75 -11.00
CA ARG A 112 3.28 13.64 -12.37
C ARG A 112 2.13 13.42 -13.36
N CYS A 113 1.21 12.49 -13.07
CA CYS A 113 0.05 12.22 -13.92
C CYS A 113 -0.86 13.45 -14.06
N LYS A 114 -1.10 14.19 -12.98
CA LYS A 114 -1.88 15.45 -13.04
C LYS A 114 -1.25 16.52 -13.93
N LYS A 115 0.08 16.60 -14.00
CA LYS A 115 0.77 17.54 -14.90
C LYS A 115 0.52 17.23 -16.38
N HIS A 116 0.23 15.98 -16.71
CA HIS A 116 -0.09 15.52 -18.06
C HIS A 116 -1.61 15.45 -18.33
N GLY A 117 -2.44 16.11 -17.51
CA GLY A 117 -3.90 16.17 -17.73
C GLY A 117 -4.68 14.92 -17.32
N TYR A 118 -4.03 13.89 -16.77
CA TYR A 118 -4.72 12.69 -16.31
C TYR A 118 -5.46 12.91 -15.00
N ASN A 119 -6.71 12.43 -14.95
CA ASN A 119 -7.49 12.34 -13.72
C ASN A 119 -6.90 11.30 -12.75
N ASN A 120 -7.16 11.50 -11.45
CA ASN A 120 -6.57 10.69 -10.36
C ASN A 120 -6.67 9.17 -10.62
N ILE A 121 -5.54 8.47 -10.50
CA ILE A 121 -5.49 7.00 -10.53
C ILE A 121 -6.18 6.45 -9.26
N GLY A 122 -7.24 5.66 -9.41
CA GLY A 122 -8.09 5.22 -8.28
C GLY A 122 -7.35 4.54 -7.13
N TYR A 123 -6.36 3.69 -7.45
CA TYR A 123 -5.55 2.96 -6.45
C TYR A 123 -4.76 3.88 -5.51
N PHE A 124 -4.49 5.11 -5.95
CA PHE A 124 -3.73 6.10 -5.18
C PHE A 124 -4.43 6.45 -3.86
N LYS A 125 -5.73 6.78 -3.92
CA LYS A 125 -6.52 7.18 -2.74
C LYS A 125 -6.63 6.03 -1.73
N ALA A 126 -6.89 4.82 -2.21
CA ALA A 126 -7.04 3.66 -1.34
C ALA A 126 -5.72 3.31 -0.64
N SER A 127 -4.59 3.32 -1.36
CA SER A 127 -3.26 3.08 -0.77
C SER A 127 -2.90 4.10 0.32
N LEU A 128 -3.23 5.38 0.11
CA LEU A 128 -3.00 6.45 1.08
C LEU A 128 -3.79 6.21 2.38
N TRP A 129 -5.09 5.90 2.27
CA TRP A 129 -5.92 5.62 3.44
C TRP A 129 -5.44 4.40 4.22
N ILE A 130 -5.08 3.31 3.53
CA ILE A 130 -4.58 2.10 4.18
C ILE A 130 -3.26 2.38 4.89
N ALA A 131 -2.36 3.14 4.27
CA ALA A 131 -1.08 3.50 4.89
C ALA A 131 -1.26 4.40 6.12
N LEU A 132 -2.16 5.40 6.07
CA LEU A 132 -2.50 6.23 7.22
C LEU A 132 -3.09 5.40 8.37
N PHE A 133 -3.96 4.44 8.04
CA PHE A 133 -4.54 3.53 9.02
C PHE A 133 -3.47 2.64 9.67
N GLY A 134 -2.56 2.09 8.87
CA GLY A 134 -1.41 1.31 9.35
C GLY A 134 -0.48 2.14 10.25
N LEU A 135 -0.21 3.40 9.91
CA LEU A 135 0.57 4.31 10.74
C LEU A 135 -0.11 4.60 12.08
N ALA A 136 -1.42 4.87 12.07
CA ALA A 136 -2.18 5.12 13.29
C ALA A 136 -2.16 3.90 14.23
N PHE A 137 -2.36 2.69 13.68
CA PHE A 137 -2.28 1.44 14.45
C PHE A 137 -0.86 1.13 14.95
N GLY A 138 0.17 1.38 14.14
CA GLY A 138 1.55 1.24 14.58
C GLY A 138 1.86 2.18 15.76
N LEU A 139 1.36 3.41 15.70
CA LEU A 139 1.56 4.41 16.76
C LEU A 139 0.92 4.00 18.08
N THR A 140 -0.31 3.46 18.07
CA THR A 140 -0.98 3.01 19.31
C THR A 140 -0.24 1.87 20.00
N PHE A 141 0.40 0.99 19.23
CA PHE A 141 1.22 -0.08 19.77
C PHE A 141 2.52 0.46 20.41
N VAL A 142 3.20 1.40 19.75
CA VAL A 142 4.38 2.09 20.31
C VAL A 142 4.04 2.81 21.62
N ILE A 143 2.90 3.50 21.67
CA ILE A 143 2.42 4.15 22.90
C ILE A 143 2.19 3.11 24.00
N SER A 144 1.57 1.98 23.68
CA SER A 144 1.32 0.90 24.66
C SER A 144 2.62 0.35 25.26
N LEU A 145 3.69 0.26 24.46
CA LEU A 145 5.02 -0.15 24.92
C LEU A 145 5.72 0.91 25.75
N LEU A 146 5.67 2.18 25.36
CA LEU A 146 6.20 3.29 26.16
C LEU A 146 5.57 3.30 27.56
N VAL A 147 4.26 3.09 27.62
CA VAL A 147 3.54 2.97 28.90
C VAL A 147 4.04 1.78 29.71
N LYS A 148 4.28 0.62 29.09
CA LYS A 148 4.82 -0.56 29.77
C LYS A 148 6.28 -0.41 30.20
N SER A 149 7.11 0.32 29.45
CA SER A 149 8.49 0.61 29.85
C SER A 149 8.56 1.59 31.02
N LEU A 150 7.62 2.54 31.08
CA LEU A 150 7.50 3.50 32.19
C LEU A 150 6.85 2.85 33.42
N VAL A 151 5.95 1.87 33.21
CA VAL A 151 5.22 1.16 34.26
C VAL A 151 5.31 -0.35 34.03
N PRO A 152 6.37 -1.02 34.54
CA PRO A 152 6.60 -2.44 34.29
C PRO A 152 5.49 -3.38 34.79
N SER A 153 4.72 -2.94 35.79
CA SER A 153 3.56 -3.66 36.34
C SER A 153 2.28 -3.50 35.51
N ALA A 154 2.26 -2.63 34.51
CA ALA A 154 1.09 -2.42 33.66
C ALA A 154 0.91 -3.60 32.70
N ASN A 155 -0.26 -4.24 32.77
CA ASN A 155 -0.64 -5.28 31.82
C ASN A 155 -1.12 -4.61 30.52
N PRO A 156 -0.54 -4.93 29.33
CA PRO A 156 -0.86 -4.24 28.08
C PRO A 156 -2.30 -4.46 27.60
N SER A 157 -3.00 -5.47 28.15
CA SER A 157 -4.41 -5.73 27.91
C SER A 157 -5.37 -4.90 28.79
N THR A 158 -4.86 -4.22 29.83
CA THR A 158 -5.66 -3.42 30.78
C THR A 158 -5.35 -1.92 30.71
N THR A 159 -4.43 -1.51 29.83
CA THR A 159 -4.07 -0.10 29.63
C THR A 159 -5.31 0.70 29.26
N PRO A 160 -5.60 1.82 29.95
CA PRO A 160 -6.82 2.59 29.71
C PRO A 160 -6.80 3.11 28.28
N THR A 161 -7.79 2.68 27.49
CA THR A 161 -8.00 3.09 26.09
C THR A 161 -8.34 4.57 25.94
N ASN A 162 -8.53 5.28 27.05
CA ASN A 162 -8.94 6.66 27.10
C ASN A 162 -7.72 7.58 27.21
N VAL A 163 -7.44 8.34 26.14
CA VAL A 163 -6.28 9.23 26.01
C VAL A 163 -6.17 10.22 27.18
N GLY A 164 -7.31 10.68 27.73
CA GLY A 164 -7.33 11.57 28.89
C GLY A 164 -6.77 10.93 30.18
N ASN A 165 -6.97 9.62 30.38
CA ASN A 165 -6.40 8.93 31.54
C ASN A 165 -4.90 8.70 31.38
N LEU A 166 -4.43 8.50 30.14
CA LEU A 166 -3.00 8.40 29.83
C LEU A 166 -2.28 9.72 30.08
N ILE A 167 -2.88 10.85 29.66
CA ILE A 167 -2.34 12.20 29.88
C ILE A 167 -2.27 12.51 31.38
N ASN A 168 -3.35 12.26 32.12
CA ASN A 168 -3.37 12.52 33.58
C ASN A 168 -2.37 11.63 34.33
N PHE A 169 -2.19 10.39 33.91
CA PHE A 169 -1.20 9.48 34.50
C PHE A 169 0.24 9.94 34.24
N LEU A 170 0.55 10.40 33.02
CA LEU A 170 1.87 10.96 32.68
C LEU A 170 2.15 12.28 33.43
N ILE A 171 1.15 13.15 33.56
CA ILE A 171 1.25 14.41 34.33
C ILE A 171 1.51 14.12 35.82
N SER A 172 0.87 13.09 36.39
CA SER A 172 1.10 12.71 37.79
C SER A 172 2.53 12.21 38.04
N TYR A 173 3.16 11.59 37.05
CA TYR A 173 4.51 11.01 37.20
C TYR A 173 5.63 12.02 36.93
N LEU A 174 5.39 13.02 36.06
CA LEU A 174 6.34 14.11 35.80
C LEU A 174 6.39 15.16 36.92
N ASN A 175 5.40 15.17 37.82
CA ASN A 175 5.30 16.08 38.96
C ASN A 175 5.87 15.48 40.26
N TYR A 176 6.46 14.28 40.22
CA TYR A 176 7.20 13.62 41.30
C TYR A 176 8.69 13.53 40.92
#